data_AF-A0AAD8YAM7-F1
#
_entry.id   AF-A0AAD8YAM7-F1
#
_cell.length_a   1.000
_cell.length_b   1.000
_cell.length_c   1.000
_cell.angle_alpha   90.00
_cell.angle_beta   90.00
_cell.angle_gamma   90.00
#
_symmetry.space_group_name_H-M   'P 1'
#
loop_
_entity.id
_entity.type
_entity.pdbx_description
1 polymer ?
#
loop_
_entity_poly.entity_id
_entity_poly.type
_entity_poly.pdbx_seq_one_letter_code
_entity_poly.pdbx_strand_id
1 'polypeptide(L)'
;MIRRTDHRSITKIAIGFCKLQTLLVLKTSTPKMIIPVRCFTCGKVIGNKWETYLNLLQTDFSEGDALDELGLRRYCCRRMMLTHVDLIEKLLNYNTESAEGMVE
;
A
#
# COMPACT_ATOMS: atom_id res chain seq x y z
N MET A 1 -0.95 -30.01 -36.59
CA MET A 1 -0.96 -28.87 -37.53
C MET A 1 -2.18 -28.02 -37.16
N ILE A 2 -1.98 -26.91 -36.43
CA ILE A 2 -2.19 -25.53 -36.92
C ILE A 2 -3.70 -25.21 -37.01
N ARG A 3 -4.32 -24.24 -36.34
CA ARG A 3 -3.92 -23.03 -35.58
C ARG A 3 -5.17 -22.62 -34.76
N ARG A 4 -5.05 -22.14 -33.52
CA ARG A 4 -5.08 -20.69 -33.18
C ARG A 4 -5.88 -19.85 -34.18
N THR A 5 -7.18 -19.70 -33.95
CA THR A 5 -7.95 -18.51 -34.37
C THR A 5 -8.46 -17.80 -33.13
N ASP A 6 -7.59 -16.89 -32.66
CA ASP A 6 -7.87 -15.62 -32.00
C ASP A 6 -9.17 -15.43 -31.21
N HIS A 7 -9.07 -15.57 -29.89
CA HIS A 7 -9.85 -14.77 -28.92
C HIS A 7 -9.48 -13.27 -28.95
N ARG A 8 -8.70 -12.84 -29.95
CA ARG A 8 -8.17 -11.47 -30.11
C ARG A 8 -9.08 -10.54 -30.93
N SER A 9 -10.19 -11.06 -31.49
CA SER A 9 -11.15 -10.25 -32.25
C SER A 9 -12.33 -9.72 -31.42
N ILE A 10 -12.68 -10.36 -30.30
CA ILE A 10 -13.76 -9.86 -29.41
C ILE A 10 -13.25 -8.75 -28.48
N THR A 11 -11.96 -8.73 -28.16
CA THR A 11 -11.37 -7.72 -27.27
C THR A 11 -11.17 -6.34 -27.91
N LYS A 12 -11.31 -6.16 -29.23
CA LYS A 12 -11.10 -4.85 -29.88
C LYS A 12 -12.26 -3.86 -29.72
N ILE A 13 -13.49 -4.33 -29.48
CA ILE A 13 -14.66 -3.46 -29.27
C ILE A 13 -14.72 -2.93 -27.83
N ALA A 14 -14.12 -3.64 -26.86
CA ALA A 14 -14.03 -3.20 -25.46
C ALA A 14 -12.97 -2.11 -25.20
N ILE A 15 -12.07 -1.85 -26.15
CA ILE A 15 -10.94 -0.91 -25.99
C ILE A 15 -11.37 0.57 -26.15
N GLY A 16 -12.56 0.83 -26.70
CA GLY A 16 -13.03 2.20 -26.99
C GLY A 16 -13.75 2.93 -25.84
N PHE A 17 -14.34 2.22 -24.88
CA PHE A 17 -15.21 2.83 -23.84
C PHE A 17 -14.69 2.67 -22.41
N CYS A 18 -13.62 1.89 -22.19
CA CYS A 18 -13.11 1.55 -20.85
C CYS A 18 -11.80 2.30 -20.47
N LYS A 19 -11.51 3.44 -21.12
CA LYS A 19 -10.34 4.27 -20.75
C LYS A 19 -10.69 5.51 -19.94
N LEU A 20 -11.97 5.88 -19.84
CA LEU A 20 -12.41 7.05 -19.06
C LEU A 20 -13.04 6.70 -17.71
N GLN A 21 -13.46 5.44 -17.49
CA GLN A 21 -14.09 5.03 -16.22
C GLN A 21 -13.08 4.58 -15.14
N THR A 22 -11.82 4.31 -15.47
CA THR A 22 -10.87 3.64 -14.57
C THR A 22 -9.99 4.56 -13.73
N LEU A 23 -10.06 5.89 -13.92
CA LEU A 23 -9.25 6.86 -13.16
C LEU A 23 -9.94 7.40 -11.89
N LEU A 24 -11.20 7.07 -11.63
CA LEU A 24 -11.97 7.66 -10.52
C LEU A 24 -12.27 6.73 -9.32
N VAL A 25 -11.86 5.45 -9.35
CA VAL A 25 -12.19 4.47 -8.28
C VAL A 25 -11.02 4.15 -7.33
N LEU A 26 -9.82 4.70 -7.52
CA LEU A 26 -8.67 4.49 -6.62
C LEU A 26 -8.34 5.67 -5.70
N LYS A 27 -9.30 6.57 -5.46
CA LYS A 27 -9.26 7.49 -4.32
C LYS A 27 -10.13 6.95 -3.18
N THR A 28 -10.00 5.67 -2.86
CA THR A 28 -10.53 5.16 -1.60
C THR A 28 -9.69 5.75 -0.48
N SER A 29 -10.29 6.73 0.19
CA SER A 29 -9.96 7.22 1.52
C SER A 29 -9.46 6.06 2.40
N THR A 30 -8.16 5.94 2.57
CA THR A 30 -7.56 5.05 3.56
C THR A 30 -7.39 5.83 4.87
N PRO A 31 -7.98 5.36 5.99
CA PRO A 31 -7.85 6.04 7.27
C PRO A 31 -6.40 6.02 7.75
N LYS A 32 -6.02 7.17 8.30
CA LYS A 32 -4.72 7.53 8.85
C LYS A 32 -4.45 6.81 10.15
N MET A 33 -3.73 5.70 10.11
CA MET A 33 -3.26 5.06 11.34
C MET A 33 -1.85 4.52 11.20
N ILE A 34 -1.02 4.90 12.18
CA ILE A 34 0.32 4.38 12.41
C ILE A 34 0.33 2.84 12.46
N ILE A 35 1.47 2.25 12.10
CA ILE A 35 1.66 0.80 12.10
C ILE A 35 1.33 0.24 13.48
N PRO A 36 0.50 -0.81 13.55
CA PRO A 36 0.24 -1.46 14.82
C PRO A 36 1.54 -2.06 15.36
N VAL A 37 1.84 -1.82 16.64
CA VAL A 37 3.04 -2.35 17.32
C VAL A 37 3.12 -3.88 17.19
N ARG A 38 1.96 -4.57 17.24
CA ARG A 38 1.83 -6.02 17.08
C ARG A 38 0.75 -6.39 16.07
N CYS A 39 0.92 -7.56 15.44
CA CYS A 39 -0.07 -8.22 14.60
C CYS A 39 -1.35 -8.55 15.37
N PHE A 40 -2.52 -8.08 14.91
CA PHE A 40 -3.81 -8.34 15.56
C PHE A 40 -4.18 -9.82 15.68
N THR A 41 -3.77 -10.64 14.72
CA THR A 41 -4.12 -12.07 14.71
C THR A 41 -3.10 -12.94 15.46
N CYS A 42 -1.83 -12.56 15.42
CA CYS A 42 -0.72 -13.45 15.75
C CYS A 42 0.21 -12.92 16.84
N GLY A 43 0.05 -11.67 17.26
CA GLY A 43 0.81 -11.07 18.35
C GLY A 43 2.29 -10.82 18.07
N LYS A 44 2.79 -11.16 16.86
CA LYS A 44 4.18 -10.88 16.46
C LYS A 44 4.42 -9.36 16.42
N VAL A 45 5.59 -8.92 16.88
CA VAL A 45 6.00 -7.52 16.82
C VAL A 45 6.28 -7.13 15.36
N ILE A 46 5.64 -6.05 14.89
CA ILE A 46 5.72 -5.55 13.51
C ILE A 46 6.22 -4.10 13.46
N GLY A 47 5.93 -3.29 14.47
CA GLY A 47 6.26 -1.85 14.45
C GLY A 47 7.73 -1.52 14.21
N ASN A 48 8.66 -2.41 14.58
CA ASN A 48 10.10 -2.21 14.40
C ASN A 48 10.63 -2.54 13.00
N LYS A 49 9.79 -3.03 12.08
CA LYS A 49 10.23 -3.56 10.78
C LYS A 49 9.96 -2.66 9.59
N TRP A 50 9.24 -1.56 9.81
CA TRP A 50 8.77 -0.69 8.75
C TRP A 50 9.87 0.07 8.03
N GLU A 51 10.76 0.68 8.79
CA GLU A 51 11.90 1.41 8.22
C GLU A 51 12.77 0.46 7.38
N THR A 52 13.02 -0.75 7.89
CA THR A 52 13.75 -1.78 7.14
C THR A 52 13.02 -2.19 5.86
N TYR A 53 11.69 -2.30 5.89
CA TYR A 53 10.89 -2.58 4.70
C TYR A 53 11.03 -1.48 3.64
N LEU A 54 10.97 -0.20 4.04
CA LEU A 54 11.15 0.93 3.13
C LEU A 54 12.56 0.95 2.52
N ASN A 55 13.59 0.69 3.31
CA ASN A 55 14.98 0.61 2.83
C ASN A 55 15.17 -0.52 1.80
N LEU A 56 14.49 -1.66 1.99
CA LEU A 56 14.52 -2.77 1.02
C LEU A 56 13.83 -2.38 -0.29
N LEU A 57 12.69 -1.69 -0.23
CA LEU A 57 12.01 -1.20 -1.43
C LEU A 57 12.82 -0.15 -2.19
N GLN A 58 13.58 0.70 -1.48
CA GLN A 58 14.51 1.64 -2.12
C GLN A 58 15.68 0.96 -2.83
N THR A 59 16.00 -0.28 -2.45
CA THR A 59 17.06 -1.10 -3.07
C THR A 59 16.51 -1.97 -4.22
N ASP A 60 15.33 -1.65 -4.74
CA ASP A 60 14.64 -2.35 -5.85
C ASP A 60 14.27 -3.82 -5.58
N PHE A 61 14.03 -4.19 -4.32
CA PHE A 61 13.48 -5.51 -3.99
C PHE A 61 11.98 -5.60 -4.30
N SER A 62 11.51 -6.79 -4.69
CA SER A 62 10.07 -7.06 -4.80
C SER A 62 9.42 -7.03 -3.41
N GLU A 63 8.15 -6.60 -3.33
CA GLU A 63 7.44 -6.48 -2.06
C GLU A 63 7.31 -7.85 -1.35
N GLY A 64 7.21 -8.93 -2.13
CA GLY A 64 7.16 -10.29 -1.62
C GLY A 64 8.47 -10.70 -0.95
N ASP A 65 9.59 -10.50 -1.64
CA ASP A 65 10.92 -10.90 -1.17
C ASP A 65 11.35 -10.07 0.05
N ALA A 66 11.02 -8.78 0.06
CA ALA A 66 11.28 -7.91 1.21
C ALA A 66 10.54 -8.39 2.48
N LEU A 67 9.30 -8.88 2.35
CA LEU A 67 8.54 -9.43 3.49
C LEU A 67 9.10 -10.77 3.98
N ASP A 68 9.69 -11.56 3.08
CA ASP A 68 10.34 -12.82 3.42
C ASP A 68 11.66 -12.60 4.17
N GLU A 69 12.46 -11.61 3.76
CA GLU A 69 13.70 -11.20 4.43
C GLU A 69 13.42 -10.70 5.86
N LEU A 70 12.33 -9.97 6.05
CA LEU A 70 11.86 -9.52 7.38
C LEU A 70 11.32 -10.67 8.26
N GLY A 71 11.29 -11.91 7.74
CA GLY A 71 10.80 -13.09 8.45
C GLY A 71 9.29 -13.08 8.71
N LEU A 72 8.50 -12.41 7.85
CA LEU A 72 7.04 -12.35 7.94
C LEU A 72 6.40 -13.44 7.09
N ARG A 73 6.54 -14.71 7.49
CA ARG A 73 6.00 -15.85 6.71
C ARG A 73 4.47 -15.94 6.69
N ARG A 74 3.80 -15.61 7.81
CA ARG A 74 2.34 -15.73 7.94
C ARG A 74 1.63 -14.58 7.23
N TYR A 75 0.57 -14.89 6.49
CA TYR A 75 -0.26 -13.92 5.77
C TYR A 75 -0.85 -12.83 6.69
N CYS A 76 -1.15 -13.15 7.94
CA CYS A 76 -1.67 -12.19 8.92
C CYS A 76 -0.68 -11.07 9.26
N CYS A 77 0.63 -11.36 9.30
CA CYS A 77 1.64 -10.32 9.48
C CYS A 77 1.83 -9.50 8.20
N ARG A 78 1.86 -10.18 7.04
CA ARG A 78 2.07 -9.53 5.73
C ARG A 78 0.96 -8.51 5.44
N ARG A 79 -0.29 -8.85 5.78
CA ARG A 79 -1.42 -7.93 5.65
C ARG A 79 -1.18 -6.60 6.37
N MET A 80 -0.61 -6.63 7.58
CA MET A 80 -0.39 -5.40 8.35
C MET A 80 0.61 -4.46 7.68
N MET A 81 1.64 -4.99 7.01
CA MET A 81 2.62 -4.17 6.29
C MET A 81 2.09 -3.67 4.95
N LEU A 82 1.40 -4.54 4.20
CA LEU A 82 0.90 -4.20 2.86
C LEU A 82 -0.24 -3.18 2.88
N THR A 83 -1.09 -3.18 3.92
CA THR A 83 -2.24 -2.26 4.01
C THR A 83 -1.95 -1.01 4.84
N HIS A 84 -0.73 -0.88 5.39
CA HIS A 84 -0.39 0.30 6.17
C HIS A 84 -0.23 1.51 5.25
N VAL A 85 -0.77 2.65 5.69
CA VAL A 85 -0.60 3.93 5.00
C VAL A 85 -0.12 4.93 6.04
N ASP A 86 1.12 5.40 5.87
CA ASP A 86 1.70 6.41 6.74
C ASP A 86 1.03 7.75 6.51
N LEU A 87 0.36 8.19 7.54
CA LEU A 87 -0.54 9.32 7.46
C LEU A 87 -0.26 10.33 8.58
N ILE A 88 0.75 10.07 9.40
CA ILE A 88 1.24 10.96 10.45
C ILE A 88 1.77 12.26 9.84
N GLU A 89 2.53 12.17 8.75
CA GLU A 89 3.11 13.33 8.07
C GLU A 89 2.05 14.39 7.77
N LYS A 90 0.93 13.98 7.18
CA LYS A 90 -0.12 14.94 6.81
C LYS A 90 -0.95 15.43 8.01
N LEU A 91 -0.89 14.75 9.17
CA LEU A 91 -1.58 15.21 10.40
C LEU A 91 -0.77 16.27 11.14
N LEU A 92 0.57 16.19 11.10
CA LEU A 92 1.45 17.21 11.69
C LEU A 92 1.20 18.60 11.09
N ASN A 93 0.73 18.66 9.84
CA ASN A 93 0.37 19.91 9.17
C ASN A 93 -0.96 20.54 9.65
N TYR A 94 -1.75 19.86 10.48
CA TYR A 94 -3.09 20.33 10.91
C TYR A 94 -3.13 20.92 12.31
N ASN A 95 -1.99 21.11 12.99
CA ASN A 95 -1.94 21.74 14.31
C ASN A 95 -2.71 23.08 14.31
N THR A 96 -3.91 23.07 14.88
CA THR A 96 -4.85 24.20 14.92
C THR A 96 -4.32 25.40 15.70
N GLU A 97 -3.25 25.21 16.47
CA GLU A 97 -2.52 26.24 17.24
C GLU A 97 -1.57 27.12 16.40
N SER A 98 -1.43 26.88 15.09
CA SER A 98 -0.58 27.73 14.22
C SER A 98 -1.33 28.92 13.60
N ALA A 99 -2.65 29.03 13.81
CA ALA A 99 -3.45 30.19 13.40
C ALA A 99 -3.73 31.18 14.53
N GLU A 100 -3.57 30.75 15.80
CA GLU A 100 -3.69 31.61 16.99
C GLU A 100 -2.64 31.18 18.04
N GLY A 101 -1.38 31.55 17.80
CA GLY A 101 -0.36 31.70 18.84
C GLY A 101 0.57 30.51 19.10
N MET A 102 1.78 30.56 18.51
CA MET A 102 3.01 30.02 19.12
C MET A 102 4.23 30.87 18.69
N VAL A 103 4.50 31.96 19.44
CA VAL A 103 5.83 32.27 20.00
C VAL A 103 5.61 33.11 21.27
N GLU A 104 5.59 32.45 22.43
CA GLU A 104 6.21 32.92 23.68
C GLU A 104 6.60 31.69 24.51
#